data_AF-A0AAE2SCC3-F1
#
_entry.id   AF-A0AAE2SCC3-F1
#
_cell.length_a   1.000
_cell.length_b   1.000
_cell.length_c   1.000
_cell.angle_alpha   90.00
_cell.angle_beta   90.00
_cell.angle_gamma   90.00
#
_symmetry.space_group_name_H-M   'P 1'
#
loop_
_entity.id
_entity.type
_entity.pdbx_description
1 polymer ?
#
loop_
_entity_poly.entity_id
_entity_poly.type
_entity_poly.pdbx_seq_one_letter_code
_entity_poly.pdbx_strand_id
1 'polypeptide(L)' 'MILRTLIIAMALVSIASAAYSPKPGDRFPDLKFPSITGGEQVAVSSLTEKKLMLHLFASW' A
#
# COMPACT_ATOMS: atom_id res chain seq x y z
N MET A 1 1.02 4.17 36.94
CA MET A 1 0.10 4.85 36.00
C MET A 1 0.75 5.19 34.66
N ILE A 2 2.01 5.62 34.61
CA ILE A 2 2.73 6.06 33.38
C ILE A 2 2.92 4.94 32.35
N LEU A 3 3.19 3.70 32.79
CA LEU A 3 3.42 2.55 31.90
C LEU A 3 2.20 2.19 31.03
N ARG A 4 0.99 2.32 31.58
CA ARG A 4 -0.26 2.08 30.84
C ARG A 4 -0.50 3.14 29.76
N THR A 5 -0.20 4.41 30.05
CA THR A 5 -0.32 5.51 29.09
C THR A 5 0.66 5.36 27.92
N LEU A 6 1.87 4.87 28.19
CA LEU A 6 2.89 4.64 27.17
C LEU A 6 2.49 3.52 26.17
N ILE A 7 1.92 2.42 26.69
CA ILE A 7 1.46 1.29 25.86
C ILE A 7 0.28 1.71 24.97
N ILE A 8 -0.64 2.51 25.50
CA ILE A 8 -1.78 3.04 24.73
C ILE A 8 -1.30 4.00 23.64
N ALA A 9 -0.33 4.87 23.93
CA ALA A 9 0.26 5.77 22.95
C ALA A 9 1.00 5.01 21.83
N MET A 10 1.75 3.95 22.15
CA MET A 10 2.40 3.10 21.16
C MET A 10 1.40 2.36 20.27
N ALA A 11 0.32 1.81 20.85
CA ALA A 11 -0.73 1.15 20.07
C ALA A 11 -1.45 2.13 19.13
N LEU A 12 -1.62 3.40 19.53
CA LEU A 12 -2.21 4.43 18.67
C LEU A 12 -1.30 4.80 17.48
N VAL A 13 0.02 4.86 17.68
CA VAL A 13 1.00 5.11 16.61
C VAL A 13 0.99 3.96 15.58
N SER A 14 0.77 2.72 16.01
CA SER A 14 0.68 1.56 15.12
C SER A 14 -0.57 1.56 14.23
N ILE A 15 -1.70 2.10 14.70
CA ILE A 15 -2.95 2.19 13.92
C ILE A 15 -2.89 3.33 12.89
N ALA A 16 -2.04 4.34 13.14
CA ALA A 16 -1.83 5.47 12.24
C ALA A 16 -0.90 5.16 11.05
N SER A 17 -0.47 3.91 10.87
CA SER A 17 0.17 3.45 9.64
C SER A 17 -0.86 3.39 8.50
N ALA A 18 -1.18 4.58 8.00
CA ALA A 18 -1.53 4.96 6.64
C ALA A 18 -2.46 4.00 5.87
N ALA A 19 -3.77 4.09 6.14
CA ALA A 19 -4.78 3.76 5.14
C ALA A 19 -4.71 4.82 4.01
N TYR A 20 -3.81 4.60 3.04
CA TYR A 20 -3.77 5.42 1.84
C TYR A 20 -5.01 5.13 0.98
N SER A 21 -5.89 6.13 0.83
CA SER A 21 -7.09 6.07 0.00
C SER A 21 -6.93 7.03 -1.18
N PRO A 22 -6.52 6.56 -2.36
CA PRO A 22 -6.36 7.42 -3.54
C PRO A 22 -7.72 8.00 -3.96
N LYS A 23 -7.77 9.27 -4.38
CA LYS A 23 -8.97 9.87 -4.98
C LYS A 23 -8.85 9.88 -6.51
N PRO A 24 -9.97 9.87 -7.25
CA PRO A 24 -9.93 10.08 -8.70
C PRO A 24 -9.21 11.38 -9.06
N GLY A 25 -8.24 11.30 -9.97
CA GLY A 25 -7.41 12.44 -10.38
C GLY A 25 -6.08 12.57 -9.61
N ASP A 26 -5.94 11.92 -8.45
CA ASP A 26 -4.65 11.87 -7.76
C ASP A 26 -3.66 11.00 -8.54
N ARG A 27 -2.38 11.34 -8.43
CA ARG A 27 -1.31 10.48 -8.93
C ARG A 27 -1.34 9.15 -8.17
N PHE A 28 -1.48 8.05 -8.89
CA PHE A 28 -1.45 6.72 -8.31
C PHE A 28 -0.08 6.45 -7.65
N PRO A 29 -0.03 5.83 -6.46
CA PRO A 29 1.21 5.57 -5.74
C PRO A 29 2.11 4.61 -6.53
N ASP A 30 3.43 4.80 -6.44
CA ASP A 30 4.37 3.90 -7.09
C ASP A 30 4.55 2.61 -6.27
N LEU A 31 3.63 1.66 -6.49
CA LEU A 31 3.65 0.36 -5.86
C LEU A 31 4.57 -0.60 -6.61
N LYS A 32 5.24 -1.49 -5.86
CA LYS A 32 6.06 -2.57 -6.41
C LYS A 32 5.40 -3.90 -6.11
N PHE A 33 5.12 -4.67 -7.15
CA PHE A 33 4.49 -5.98 -7.03
C PHE A 33 5.44 -7.08 -7.51
N PRO A 34 5.49 -8.23 -6.83
CA PRO A 34 6.19 -9.39 -7.37
C PRO A 34 5.47 -9.91 -8.62
N SER A 35 6.21 -10.11 -9.70
CA SER A 35 5.69 -10.73 -10.92
C SER A 35 5.74 -12.25 -10.82
N ILE A 36 4.61 -12.92 -11.10
CA ILE A 36 4.54 -14.38 -11.18
C ILE A 36 5.25 -14.89 -12.45
N THR A 37 5.26 -14.10 -13.52
CA THR A 37 5.81 -14.51 -14.83
C THR A 37 7.33 -14.44 -14.88
N GLY A 38 7.94 -13.47 -14.18
CA GLY A 38 9.37 -13.16 -14.29
C GLY A 38 10.16 -13.26 -12.98
N GLY A 39 9.49 -13.43 -11.83
CA GLY A 39 10.13 -13.42 -10.50
C GLY A 39 10.71 -12.06 -10.07
N GLU A 40 10.80 -11.11 -11.00
CA GLU A 40 11.22 -9.74 -10.76
C GLU A 40 10.11 -8.88 -10.15
N GLN A 41 10.50 -7.84 -9.42
CA GLN A 41 9.57 -6.83 -8.94
C GLN A 41 9.23 -5.86 -10.07
N VAL A 42 7.94 -5.63 -10.29
CA VAL A 42 7.43 -4.68 -11.28
C VAL A 42 6.88 -3.47 -10.54
N ALA A 43 7.40 -2.29 -10.87
CA ALA A 43 6.92 -1.02 -10.34
C ALA A 43 5.78 -0.47 -11.21
N VAL A 44 4.80 0.19 -10.60
CA VAL A 44 3.74 0.88 -11.36
C VAL A 44 4.34 1.97 -12.25
N SER A 45 5.38 2.66 -11.78
CA SER A 45 6.10 3.68 -12.54
C SER A 45 6.81 3.16 -13.78
N SER A 46 7.10 1.85 -13.91
CA SER A 46 7.67 1.31 -15.15
C SER A 46 6.64 1.08 -16.25
N LEU A 47 5.35 1.29 -15.96
CA LEU A 47 4.23 1.03 -16.86
C LEU A 47 3.42 2.30 -17.20
N THR A 48 3.94 3.49 -16.91
CA THR A 48 3.28 4.80 -17.05
C THR A 48 2.86 5.19 -18.47
N GLU A 49 3.50 4.62 -19.50
CA GLU A 49 3.12 4.86 -20.90
C GLU A 49 1.91 4.04 -21.34
N LYS A 50 1.38 3.17 -20.47
CA LYS A 50 0.22 2.32 -20.75
C LYS A 50 -0.90 2.62 -19.77
N LYS A 51 -2.14 2.45 -20.23
CA LYS A 51 -3.29 2.47 -19.33
C LYS A 51 -3.27 1.21 -18.47
N LEU A 52 -3.29 1.39 -17.16
CA LEU A 52 -3.24 0.32 -16.18
C LEU A 52 -4.63 0.04 -15.59
N MET A 53 -4.93 -1.24 -15.36
CA MET A 53 -6.10 -1.70 -14.63
C MET A 53 -5.62 -2.55 -13.45
N LEU A 54 -5.91 -2.10 -12.23
CA LEU A 54 -5.63 -2.87 -11.03
C LEU A 54 -6.85 -3.72 -10.68
N HIS A 55 -6.66 -5.02 -10.55
CA HIS A 55 -7.70 -5.95 -10.13
C HIS A 55 -7.24 -6.63 -8.82
N LEU A 56 -7.91 -6.30 -7.72
CA LEU A 56 -7.74 -6.96 -6.43
C LEU A 56 -8.75 -8.11 -6.36
N PHE A 57 -8.26 -9.34 -6.23
CA PHE A 57 -9.11 -10.52 -6.10
C PHE A 57 -8.58 -11.41 -4.98
N ALA A 58 -9.46 -12.27 -4.47
CA ALA A 58 -9.09 -13.31 -3.55
C ALA A 58 -9.83 -14.58 -3.95
N SER A 59 -9.14 -15.72 -3.98
CA SER A 59 -9.64 -16.97 -4.57
C SER A 59 -10.42 -17.85 -3.60
N TRP A 60 -10.62 -17.40 -2.36
CA TRP A 60 -11.26 -18.13 -1.28
C TRP A 60 -12.77 -17.93 -1.29
#